data_AF-A0A5R8M749-F1
#
_entry.id   AF-A0A5R8M749-F1
#
_cell.length_a   1.000
_cell.length_b   1.000
_cell.length_c   1.000
_cell.angle_alpha   90.00
_cell.angle_beta   90.00
_cell.angle_gamma   90.00
#
_symmetry.space_group_name_H-M   'P 1'
#
loop_
_entity.id
_entity.type
_entity.pdbx_description
1 polymer ?
#
loop_
_entity_poly.entity_id
_entity_poly.type
_entity_poly.pdbx_seq_one_letter_code
_entity_poly.pdbx_strand_id
1 'polypeptide(L)'
;MKIGFTCILLVFTSLFSVYAQEATMPTESVLERERQKELKEVKRKVDKREKKEKKEARLEKEAEEAEKLKKKIASTEKGISKMEKQLQSIQEKMEKDLQKGKLSPNDIEKLNKKIEKLNTKLLKEGKKLEKLERKK
;
A
#
# COMPACT_ATOMS: atom_id res chain seq x y z
N MET A 1 20.90 -86.69 -33.04
CA MET A 1 20.63 -85.25 -33.24
C MET A 1 20.62 -84.50 -31.90
N LYS A 2 21.77 -84.35 -31.22
CA LYS A 2 21.84 -83.67 -29.91
C LYS A 2 22.83 -82.49 -29.85
N ILE A 3 23.67 -82.34 -30.87
CA ILE A 3 24.72 -81.31 -30.92
C ILE A 3 24.18 -79.96 -31.42
N GLY A 4 23.17 -79.97 -32.31
CA GLY A 4 22.55 -78.73 -32.80
C GLY A 4 21.70 -78.02 -31.73
N PHE A 5 21.08 -78.77 -30.82
CA PHE A 5 20.22 -78.21 -29.77
C PHE A 5 21.03 -77.53 -28.65
N THR A 6 22.23 -78.04 -28.35
CA THR A 6 23.14 -77.44 -27.37
C THR A 6 23.74 -76.12 -27.84
N CYS A 7 24.00 -75.93 -29.14
CA CYS A 7 24.48 -74.66 -29.67
C CYS A 7 23.40 -73.56 -29.67
N ILE A 8 22.14 -73.93 -29.89
CA ILE A 8 21.01 -72.98 -29.87
C ILE A 8 20.72 -72.47 -28.45
N LEU A 9 20.84 -73.33 -27.43
CA LEU A 9 20.70 -72.94 -26.03
C LEU A 9 21.82 -72.00 -25.55
N LEU A 10 23.05 -72.21 -26.02
CA LEU A 10 24.22 -71.41 -25.62
C LEU A 10 24.20 -70.00 -26.23
N VAL A 11 23.62 -69.84 -27.42
CA VAL A 11 23.41 -68.52 -28.07
C VAL A 11 22.24 -67.76 -27.44
N PHE A 12 21.22 -68.44 -26.92
CA PHE A 12 20.10 -67.79 -26.23
C PHE A 12 20.50 -67.22 -24.87
N THR A 13 21.44 -67.87 -24.16
CA THR A 13 21.91 -67.39 -22.86
C THR A 13 22.79 -66.14 -22.94
N SER A 14 23.50 -65.90 -24.04
CA SER A 14 24.33 -64.70 -24.20
C SER A 14 23.52 -63.45 -24.59
N LEU A 15 22.36 -63.62 -25.22
CA LEU A 15 21.44 -62.51 -25.55
C LEU A 15 20.69 -61.98 -24.32
N PHE A 16 20.51 -62.79 -23.27
CA PHE A 16 19.82 -62.38 -22.05
C PHE A 16 20.71 -61.55 -21.10
N SER A 17 22.03 -61.75 -21.12
CA SER A 17 22.97 -60.99 -20.27
C SER A 17 23.13 -59.53 -20.70
N VAL A 18 22.86 -59.20 -21.97
CA VAL A 18 22.95 -57.81 -22.49
C VAL A 18 21.71 -56.99 -22.09
N TYR A 19 20.53 -57.61 -22.00
CA TYR A 19 19.30 -56.92 -21.59
C TYR A 19 19.21 -56.64 -20.08
N ALA A 20 19.97 -57.35 -19.24
CA ALA A 20 19.94 -57.17 -17.79
C ALA A 20 20.76 -55.96 -17.28
N GLN A 21 21.58 -55.34 -18.14
CA GLN A 21 22.47 -54.23 -17.75
C GLN A 21 21.91 -52.82 -18.04
N GLU A 22 20.73 -52.69 -18.66
CA GLU A 22 20.11 -51.38 -18.94
C GLU A 22 19.02 -50.96 -17.92
N ALA A 23 18.68 -51.81 -16.96
CA ALA A 23 17.52 -51.60 -16.08
C ALA A 23 17.81 -50.83 -14.77
N THR A 24 18.96 -50.20 -14.60
CA THR A 24 19.30 -49.48 -13.34
C THR A 24 19.51 -47.98 -13.48
N MET A 25 19.37 -47.36 -14.65
CA MET A 25 19.78 -45.95 -14.84
C MET A 25 18.81 -45.00 -15.61
N PRO A 26 17.46 -45.08 -15.47
CA PRO A 26 16.64 -43.90 -15.80
C PRO A 26 15.68 -43.42 -14.68
N THR A 27 15.35 -44.26 -13.70
CA THR A 27 14.22 -44.01 -12.78
C THR A 27 14.49 -42.90 -11.76
N GLU A 28 15.69 -42.83 -11.17
CA GLU A 28 16.06 -41.73 -10.25
C GLU A 28 16.11 -40.37 -10.96
N SER A 29 16.65 -40.33 -12.18
CA SER A 29 16.80 -39.08 -12.95
C SER A 29 15.46 -38.46 -13.38
N VAL A 30 14.45 -39.30 -13.63
CA VAL A 30 13.08 -38.85 -13.96
C VAL A 30 12.36 -38.36 -12.69
N LEU A 31 12.49 -39.10 -11.59
CA LEU A 31 11.91 -38.72 -10.30
C LEU A 31 12.49 -37.39 -9.76
N GLU A 32 13.80 -37.16 -9.93
CA GLU A 32 14.43 -35.89 -9.57
C GLU A 32 13.98 -34.72 -10.45
N ARG A 33 13.77 -34.95 -11.74
CA ARG A 33 13.22 -33.92 -12.65
C ARG A 33 11.79 -33.55 -12.28
N GLU A 34 10.96 -34.50 -11.87
CA GLU A 34 9.60 -34.23 -11.39
C GLU A 34 9.61 -33.46 -10.08
N ARG A 35 10.42 -33.88 -9.09
CA ARG A 35 10.61 -33.14 -7.84
C ARG A 35 11.10 -31.71 -8.09
N GLN A 36 12.03 -31.50 -9.04
CA GLN A 36 12.48 -30.16 -9.40
C GLN A 36 11.39 -29.31 -10.07
N LYS A 37 10.50 -29.91 -10.89
CA LYS A 37 9.36 -29.21 -11.48
C LYS A 37 8.32 -28.82 -10.43
N GLU A 38 7.99 -29.74 -9.52
CA GLU A 38 7.07 -29.47 -8.41
C GLU A 38 7.62 -28.38 -7.49
N LEU A 39 8.89 -28.44 -7.10
CA LEU A 39 9.54 -27.39 -6.32
C LEU A 39 9.54 -26.04 -7.04
N LYS A 40 9.78 -26.01 -8.36
CA LYS A 40 9.69 -24.78 -9.17
C LYS A 40 8.26 -24.24 -9.25
N GLU A 41 7.26 -25.10 -9.38
CA GLU A 41 5.86 -24.69 -9.38
C GLU A 41 5.39 -24.18 -8.02
N VAL A 42 5.77 -24.85 -6.94
CA VAL A 42 5.48 -24.41 -5.57
C VAL A 42 6.16 -23.06 -5.32
N LYS A 43 7.46 -22.90 -5.66
CA LYS A 43 8.16 -21.60 -5.57
C LYS A 43 7.44 -20.53 -6.38
N ARG A 44 7.04 -20.81 -7.63
CA ARG A 44 6.29 -19.86 -8.46
C ARG A 44 4.93 -19.48 -7.86
N LYS A 45 4.23 -20.43 -7.22
CA LYS A 45 2.94 -20.18 -6.55
C LYS A 45 3.13 -19.33 -5.29
N VAL A 46 4.16 -19.62 -4.49
CA VAL A 46 4.53 -18.81 -3.31
C VAL A 46 4.92 -17.39 -3.73
N ASP A 47 5.84 -17.23 -4.70
CA ASP A 47 6.26 -15.93 -5.22
C ASP A 47 5.08 -15.10 -5.76
N LYS A 48 4.12 -15.75 -6.43
CA LYS A 48 2.91 -15.08 -6.93
C LYS A 48 1.99 -14.63 -5.79
N ARG A 49 1.85 -15.41 -4.73
CA ARG A 49 1.06 -15.05 -3.55
C ARG A 49 1.71 -13.90 -2.79
N GLU A 50 3.00 -13.99 -2.49
CA GLU A 50 3.75 -12.92 -1.83
C GLU A 50 3.70 -11.61 -2.62
N LYS A 51 3.81 -11.67 -3.95
CA LYS A 51 3.67 -10.48 -4.81
C LYS A 51 2.27 -9.87 -4.77
N LYS A 52 1.21 -10.68 -4.63
CA LYS A 52 -0.17 -10.20 -4.51
C LYS A 52 -0.40 -9.56 -3.15
N GLU A 53 -0.03 -10.25 -2.07
CA GLU A 53 -0.13 -9.72 -0.70
C GLU A 53 0.65 -8.41 -0.55
N LYS A 54 1.87 -8.34 -1.10
CA LYS A 54 2.66 -7.10 -1.08
C LYS A 54 2.00 -5.95 -1.86
N LYS A 55 1.27 -6.26 -2.94
CA LYS A 55 0.52 -5.24 -3.70
C LYS A 55 -0.72 -4.79 -2.92
N GLU A 56 -1.48 -5.73 -2.38
CA GLU A 56 -2.67 -5.44 -1.56
C GLU A 56 -2.30 -4.61 -0.33
N ALA A 57 -1.23 -4.98 0.39
CA ALA A 57 -0.73 -4.22 1.53
C ALA A 57 -0.22 -2.82 1.16
N ARG A 58 0.27 -2.61 -0.06
CA ARG A 58 0.63 -1.26 -0.54
C ARG A 58 -0.61 -0.42 -0.84
N LEU A 59 -1.58 -1.00 -1.53
CA LEU A 59 -2.84 -0.34 -1.85
C LEU A 59 -3.62 0.04 -0.58
N GLU A 60 -3.65 -0.83 0.42
CA GLU A 60 -4.27 -0.54 1.71
C GLU A 60 -3.58 0.62 2.43
N LYS A 61 -2.24 0.63 2.47
CA LYS A 61 -1.47 1.74 3.06
C LYS A 61 -1.72 3.06 2.33
N GLU A 62 -1.71 3.04 0.99
CA GLU A 62 -2.00 4.22 0.18
C GLU A 62 -3.42 4.74 0.42
N ALA A 63 -4.41 3.85 0.53
CA ALA A 63 -5.78 4.20 0.85
C ALA A 63 -5.90 4.82 2.27
N GLU A 64 -5.22 4.24 3.26
CA GLU A 64 -5.21 4.74 4.64
C GLU A 64 -4.54 6.12 4.72
N GLU A 65 -3.43 6.32 4.01
CA GLU A 65 -2.74 7.61 3.92
C GLU A 65 -3.62 8.68 3.25
N ALA A 66 -4.31 8.33 2.17
CA ALA A 66 -5.26 9.20 1.50
C ALA A 66 -6.45 9.57 2.39
N GLU A 67 -6.99 8.62 3.16
CA GLU A 67 -8.06 8.89 4.11
C GLU A 67 -7.60 9.82 5.25
N LYS A 68 -6.41 9.57 5.82
CA LYS A 68 -5.79 10.43 6.83
C LYS A 68 -5.58 11.85 6.28
N LEU A 69 -5.15 11.99 5.04
CA LEU A 69 -4.98 13.29 4.39
C LEU A 69 -6.33 14.02 4.25
N LYS A 70 -7.36 13.34 3.73
CA LYS A 70 -8.73 13.89 3.61
C LYS A 70 -9.28 14.35 4.97
N LYS A 71 -9.09 13.54 6.02
CA LYS A 71 -9.50 13.91 7.40
C LYS A 71 -8.77 15.15 7.90
N LYS A 72 -7.47 15.28 7.63
CA LYS A 72 -6.69 16.47 8.00
C LYS A 72 -7.19 17.73 7.27
N ILE A 73 -7.42 17.63 5.96
CA ILE A 73 -7.98 18.72 5.13
C ILE A 73 -9.32 19.18 5.72
N ALA A 74 -10.28 18.27 5.89
CA ALA A 74 -11.60 18.59 6.42
C ALA A 74 -11.55 19.22 7.84
N SER A 75 -10.64 18.75 8.69
CA SER A 75 -10.44 19.32 10.03
C SER A 75 -9.90 20.75 9.95
N THR A 76 -8.92 21.01 9.08
CA THR A 76 -8.35 22.34 8.86
C THR A 76 -9.37 23.30 8.27
N GLU A 77 -10.13 22.90 7.24
CA GLU A 77 -11.24 23.69 6.66
C GLU A 77 -12.28 24.06 7.72
N LYS A 78 -12.69 23.10 8.56
CA LYS A 78 -13.63 23.35 9.65
C LYS A 78 -13.06 24.34 10.68
N GLY A 79 -11.75 24.28 10.93
CA GLY A 79 -11.04 25.24 11.77
C GLY A 79 -11.07 26.65 11.21
N ILE A 80 -10.77 26.80 9.91
CA ILE A 80 -10.83 28.07 9.17
C ILE A 80 -12.24 28.65 9.22
N SER A 81 -13.27 27.87 8.86
CA SER A 81 -14.67 28.32 8.85
C SER A 81 -15.13 28.81 10.23
N LYS A 82 -14.69 28.17 11.33
CA LYS A 82 -14.98 28.65 12.69
C LYS A 82 -14.35 30.01 12.96
N MET A 83 -13.10 30.21 12.55
CA MET A 83 -12.40 31.49 12.73
C MET A 83 -13.02 32.61 11.89
N GLU A 84 -13.44 32.32 10.66
CA GLU A 84 -14.15 33.26 9.79
C GLU A 84 -15.47 33.71 10.42
N LYS A 85 -16.27 32.76 10.93
CA LYS A 85 -17.51 33.09 11.66
C LYS A 85 -17.25 33.93 12.91
N GLN A 86 -16.16 33.67 13.63
CA GLN A 86 -15.76 34.48 14.78
C GLN A 86 -15.37 35.90 14.37
N LEU A 87 -14.61 36.05 13.28
CA LEU A 87 -14.25 37.36 12.73
C LEU A 87 -15.49 38.15 12.33
N GLN A 88 -16.39 37.52 11.57
CA GLN A 88 -17.64 38.15 11.15
C GLN A 88 -18.48 38.59 12.36
N SER A 89 -18.65 37.72 13.36
CA SER A 89 -19.40 38.08 14.56
C SER A 89 -18.79 39.24 15.34
N ILE A 90 -17.46 39.31 15.42
CA ILE A 90 -16.75 40.41 16.07
C ILE A 90 -16.94 41.71 15.27
N GLN A 91 -16.79 41.66 13.94
CA GLN A 91 -16.96 42.81 13.05
C GLN A 91 -18.39 43.36 13.13
N GLU A 92 -19.41 42.50 13.04
CA GLU A 92 -20.82 42.92 13.14
C GLU A 92 -21.14 43.56 14.50
N LYS A 93 -20.62 43.00 15.60
CA LYS A 93 -20.81 43.59 16.94
C LYS A 93 -20.10 44.94 17.05
N MET A 94 -18.86 45.00 16.59
CA MET A 94 -18.06 46.22 16.60
C MET A 94 -18.74 47.33 15.81
N GLU A 95 -19.23 47.05 14.60
CA GLU A 95 -19.92 48.02 13.76
C GLU A 95 -21.22 48.53 14.42
N LYS A 96 -22.04 47.62 14.98
CA LYS A 96 -23.27 47.98 15.69
C LYS A 96 -22.99 48.84 16.93
N ASP A 97 -21.97 48.52 17.70
CA ASP A 97 -21.63 49.27 18.92
C ASP A 97 -20.96 50.61 18.60
N LEU A 98 -20.24 50.70 17.48
CA LEU A 98 -19.65 51.94 16.97
C LEU A 98 -20.73 52.90 16.47
N GLN A 99 -21.71 52.42 15.71
CA GLN A 99 -22.89 53.20 15.29
C GLN A 99 -23.69 53.73 16.49
N LYS A 100 -23.75 52.95 17.59
CA LYS A 100 -24.43 53.36 18.83
C LYS A 100 -23.58 54.26 19.73
N GLY A 101 -22.34 54.56 19.35
CA GLY A 101 -21.40 55.34 20.17
C GLY A 101 -21.02 54.66 21.50
N LYS A 102 -21.17 53.33 21.61
CA LYS A 102 -20.95 52.58 22.85
C LYS A 102 -19.51 52.12 23.04
N LEU A 103 -18.68 52.23 22.01
CA LEU A 103 -17.29 51.78 22.02
C LEU A 103 -16.35 52.92 22.41
N SER A 104 -15.58 52.71 23.48
CA SER A 104 -14.46 53.59 23.81
C SER A 104 -13.26 53.33 22.88
N PRO A 105 -12.35 54.30 22.70
CA PRO A 105 -11.13 54.10 21.90
C PRO A 105 -10.30 52.88 22.35
N ASN A 106 -10.21 52.65 23.66
CA ASN A 106 -9.50 51.51 24.23
C ASN A 106 -10.17 50.16 23.89
N ASP A 107 -11.50 50.13 23.83
CA ASP A 107 -12.23 48.90 23.48
C ASP A 107 -12.11 48.58 22.00
N ILE A 108 -12.11 49.61 21.13
CA ILE A 108 -11.82 49.47 19.69
C ILE A 108 -10.43 48.88 19.50
N GLU A 109 -9.42 49.38 20.21
CA GLU A 109 -8.06 48.86 20.13
C GLU A 109 -7.98 47.38 20.56
N LYS A 110 -8.67 47.00 21.64
CA LYS A 110 -8.74 45.60 22.10
C LYS A 110 -9.42 44.69 21.07
N LEU A 111 -10.49 45.14 20.42
CA LEU A 111 -11.18 44.39 19.37
C LEU A 111 -10.29 44.24 18.14
N ASN A 112 -9.62 45.32 17.71
CA ASN A 112 -8.67 45.28 16.60
C ASN A 112 -7.52 44.30 16.87
N LYS A 113 -6.94 44.30 18.08
CA LYS A 113 -5.93 43.30 18.47
C LYS A 113 -6.45 41.86 18.41
N LYS A 114 -7.73 41.62 18.74
CA LYS A 114 -8.34 40.28 18.60
C LYS A 114 -8.52 39.90 17.13
N ILE A 115 -9.00 40.83 16.31
CA ILE A 115 -9.15 40.64 14.85
C ILE A 115 -7.81 40.30 14.22
N GLU A 116 -6.76 41.06 14.53
CA GLU A 116 -5.41 40.84 14.00
C GLU A 116 -4.85 39.47 14.38
N LYS A 117 -5.03 39.04 15.64
CA LYS A 117 -4.64 37.70 16.11
C LYS A 117 -5.40 36.61 15.35
N LEU A 118 -6.70 36.78 15.11
CA LEU A 118 -7.51 35.82 14.34
C LEU A 118 -7.08 35.78 12.87
N ASN A 119 -6.88 36.93 12.22
CA ASN A 119 -6.37 37.00 10.85
C ASN A 119 -5.02 36.32 10.70
N THR A 120 -4.09 36.54 11.64
CA THR A 120 -2.79 35.88 11.64
C THR A 120 -2.91 34.36 11.77
N LYS A 121 -3.81 33.87 12.63
CA LYS A 121 -4.10 32.43 12.75
C LYS A 121 -4.73 31.87 11.48
N LEU A 122 -5.68 32.60 10.89
CA LEU A 122 -6.36 32.21 9.65
C LEU A 122 -5.37 32.10 8.50
N LEU A 123 -4.45 33.05 8.35
CA LEU A 123 -3.37 32.97 7.36
C LEU A 123 -2.46 31.74 7.58
N LYS A 124 -2.14 31.41 8.84
CA LYS A 124 -1.34 30.22 9.16
C LYS A 124 -2.08 28.93 8.83
N GLU A 125 -3.36 28.83 9.18
CA GLU A 125 -4.19 27.66 8.84
C GLU A 125 -4.44 27.56 7.33
N GLY A 126 -4.66 28.67 6.62
CA GLY A 126 -4.78 28.70 5.16
C GLY A 126 -3.52 28.18 4.47
N LYS A 127 -2.33 28.61 4.92
CA LYS A 127 -1.05 28.06 4.43
C LYS A 127 -0.88 26.56 4.74
N LYS A 128 -1.42 26.06 5.86
CA LYS A 128 -1.41 24.63 6.16
C LYS A 128 -2.34 23.86 5.23
N LEU A 129 -3.54 24.40 4.99
CA LEU A 129 -4.51 23.81 4.07
C LEU A 129 -3.93 23.69 2.67
N GLU A 130 -3.36 24.78 2.14
CA GLU A 130 -2.71 24.79 0.83
C GLU A 130 -1.61 23.72 0.71
N LYS A 131 -0.79 23.54 1.77
CA LYS A 131 0.24 22.49 1.82
C LYS A 131 -0.34 21.08 1.85
N LEU A 132 -1.52 20.88 2.46
CA LEU A 132 -2.20 19.59 2.51
C LEU A 132 -2.88 19.28 1.17
N GLU A 133 -3.48 20.29 0.53
CA GLU A 133 -4.08 20.16 -0.80
C GLU A 133 -3.06 19.85 -1.89
N ARG A 134 -1.84 20.41 -1.80
CA ARG A 134 -0.73 20.03 -2.70
C ARG A 134 -0.26 18.57 -2.53
N LYS A 135 -0.61 17.92 -1.42
CA LYS A 135 -0.30 16.50 -1.15
C LYS A 135 -1.43 15.56 -1.53
N LYS A 136 -2.60 16.09 -1.89
CA LYS A 136 -3.77 15.34 -2.34
C LYS A 136 -3.58 14.86 -3.76
#